data_AF-A0A2E3TR95-F1
#
_entry.id   AF-A0A2E3TR95-F1
#
_cell.length_a   1.000
_cell.length_b   1.000
_cell.length_c   1.000
_cell.angle_alpha   90.00
_cell.angle_beta   90.00
_cell.angle_gamma   90.00
#
_symmetry.space_group_name_H-M   'P 1'
#
loop_
_entity.id
_entity.type
_entity.pdbx_description
1 polymer ?
#
loop_
_entity_poly.entity_id
_entity_poly.type
_entity_poly.pdbx_seq_one_letter_code
_entity_poly.pdbx_strand_id
1 'polypeptide(L)'
;MRPTPPSSNPAYGSHRASAPSTAQKSESAEPTSSLHSRSVSHGRSQTPEHQSCGLPLGLRPLLLMRFASPPKGRFDMSNQVTLQTVADRVGVSRTTVSNAYNRPNELGAALRERILQAAAELGYRGPDAAARMLRSGHMGAIGLLFTEDLRFVFTDPDTTSFMQGVAETSALSGTGLTLLPAPPGVALSGTAVDSAAVDGHIVFSVADGDPALESVLSRNQPVVVVDEPDLGNRASFVGIDDRAGARLAAQHLLDLGHTHLAVLLGRLTSETRSGHVGADRERTATMRIARERIAGYRSAVVDAGLDETSLVLWEAGGNDPDSARRAAVDLIEAHPTVTGLLCFNDQIAIGASQAGQIVGRHIPDDLSLVGFDDVPRALTWDPPLTTIRQPLVDKGRVAADLLLKEIHGGPPRRAILPIELVVRASTAPPLARVD
;
A
#
# COMPACT_ATOMS: atom_id res chain seq x y z
N MET A 1 44.07 -37.21 -34.32
CA MET A 1 43.17 -37.18 -35.50
C MET A 1 41.92 -36.39 -35.13
N ARG A 2 41.29 -35.69 -36.08
CA ARG A 2 39.86 -35.27 -35.97
C ARG A 2 38.96 -36.40 -36.53
N PRO A 3 37.63 -36.32 -36.39
CA PRO A 3 36.85 -35.65 -37.44
C PRO A 3 35.93 -34.53 -36.92
N THR A 4 35.58 -33.62 -37.82
CA THR A 4 34.52 -32.61 -37.68
C THR A 4 33.31 -33.00 -38.55
N PRO A 5 32.08 -32.49 -38.29
CA PRO A 5 30.86 -32.93 -38.96
C PRO A 5 30.64 -32.28 -40.34
N PRO A 6 29.71 -32.81 -41.16
CA PRO A 6 29.17 -32.12 -42.33
C PRO A 6 27.96 -31.24 -41.97
N SER A 7 27.78 -30.16 -42.72
CA SER A 7 26.66 -29.21 -42.63
C SER A 7 25.98 -29.04 -43.98
N SER A 8 24.64 -28.87 -44.02
CA SER A 8 23.98 -28.18 -45.15
C SER A 8 22.53 -27.78 -44.87
N ASN A 9 22.30 -26.46 -44.78
CA ASN A 9 21.13 -25.78 -45.36
C ASN A 9 21.59 -25.28 -46.78
N PRO A 10 20.83 -24.55 -47.66
CA PRO A 10 19.64 -23.72 -47.41
C PRO A 10 18.57 -23.77 -48.55
N ALA A 11 17.74 -22.70 -48.62
CA ALA A 11 17.00 -22.19 -49.80
C ALA A 11 15.70 -22.94 -50.22
N TYR A 12 14.67 -22.30 -50.80
CA TYR A 12 14.23 -20.88 -50.89
C TYR A 12 12.72 -20.90 -51.23
N GLY A 13 11.92 -19.87 -50.92
CA GLY A 13 10.50 -19.90 -51.29
C GLY A 13 9.68 -18.65 -50.93
N SER A 14 9.57 -17.70 -51.87
CA SER A 14 8.80 -16.46 -51.71
C SER A 14 7.53 -16.45 -52.55
N HIS A 15 6.41 -15.95 -52.01
CA HIS A 15 5.33 -15.35 -52.82
C HIS A 15 4.68 -14.17 -52.08
N ARG A 16 4.02 -13.27 -52.83
CA ARG A 16 3.63 -11.91 -52.39
C ARG A 16 2.34 -11.47 -53.09
N ALA A 17 1.48 -10.73 -52.37
CA ALA A 17 0.26 -10.04 -52.84
C ALA A 17 -0.87 -10.98 -53.34
N SER A 18 -2.16 -10.69 -53.11
CA SER A 18 -2.87 -9.48 -53.56
C SER A 18 -4.19 -9.23 -52.79
N ALA A 19 -4.74 -8.02 -52.91
CA ALA A 19 -6.10 -7.67 -52.49
C ALA A 19 -6.83 -6.92 -53.62
N PRO A 20 -8.12 -7.21 -53.84
CA PRO A 20 -9.16 -6.18 -54.03
C PRO A 20 -10.51 -6.59 -53.38
N SER A 21 -11.62 -5.83 -53.41
CA SER A 21 -11.87 -4.38 -53.34
C SER A 21 -13.41 -4.15 -53.29
N THR A 22 -13.90 -3.25 -52.42
CA THR A 22 -15.12 -2.40 -52.54
C THR A 22 -16.41 -2.87 -53.25
N ALA A 23 -17.56 -2.85 -52.53
CA ALA A 23 -18.93 -2.39 -52.95
C ALA A 23 -20.07 -3.12 -52.17
N GLN A 24 -21.33 -2.65 -52.09
CA GLN A 24 -21.90 -1.31 -51.76
C GLN A 24 -23.43 -1.44 -51.50
N LYS A 25 -24.02 -0.55 -50.66
CA LYS A 25 -25.47 -0.16 -50.58
C LYS A 25 -26.60 -1.18 -50.31
N SER A 26 -27.28 -1.01 -49.15
CA SER A 26 -28.73 -0.69 -48.97
C SER A 26 -29.06 -0.83 -47.46
N GLU A 27 -29.80 0.01 -46.71
CA GLU A 27 -30.78 1.11 -46.91
C GLU A 27 -32.22 0.73 -46.50
N SER A 28 -32.81 1.58 -45.63
CA SER A 28 -34.24 1.68 -45.23
C SER A 28 -34.83 0.78 -44.12
N ALA A 29 -35.86 1.36 -43.45
CA ALA A 29 -36.93 0.79 -42.60
C ALA A 29 -36.81 0.84 -41.05
N GLU A 30 -37.49 1.83 -40.44
CA GLU A 30 -38.07 1.75 -39.09
C GLU A 30 -39.35 0.89 -39.09
N PRO A 31 -39.89 0.52 -37.91
CA PRO A 31 -41.28 0.92 -37.65
C PRO A 31 -41.53 1.49 -36.24
N THR A 32 -42.64 2.20 -36.07
CA THR A 32 -43.02 2.92 -34.84
C THR A 32 -44.26 2.33 -34.14
N SER A 33 -44.27 2.41 -32.80
CA SER A 33 -45.45 2.40 -31.91
C SER A 33 -45.02 3.09 -30.60
N SER A 34 -45.74 4.03 -29.97
CA SER A 34 -47.16 4.15 -29.63
C SER A 34 -47.59 3.10 -28.59
N LEU A 35 -48.31 3.42 -27.50
CA LEU A 35 -48.81 4.68 -26.94
C LEU A 35 -49.15 4.42 -25.46
N HIS A 36 -49.06 5.40 -24.56
CA HIS A 36 -50.14 5.77 -23.61
C HIS A 36 -49.73 6.87 -22.62
N SER A 37 -50.65 7.78 -22.35
CA SER A 37 -50.61 8.72 -21.23
C SER A 37 -51.91 8.62 -20.42
N ARG A 38 -51.88 8.96 -19.13
CA ARG A 38 -53.07 9.25 -18.33
C ARG A 38 -52.80 10.45 -17.42
N SER A 39 -53.85 11.23 -17.19
CA SER A 39 -53.87 12.48 -16.41
C SER A 39 -54.86 12.37 -15.25
N VAL A 40 -54.72 13.27 -14.27
CA VAL A 40 -55.68 13.68 -13.19
C VAL A 40 -54.87 14.51 -12.18
N SER A 41 -55.33 15.60 -11.54
CA SER A 41 -56.39 16.59 -11.84
C SER A 41 -56.08 17.88 -11.03
N HIS A 42 -56.92 18.94 -11.08
CA HIS A 42 -56.72 20.20 -10.35
C HIS A 42 -57.49 20.27 -9.00
N GLY A 43 -57.00 21.08 -8.06
CA GLY A 43 -57.73 21.51 -6.85
C GLY A 43 -57.24 22.87 -6.32
N ARG A 44 -58.14 23.69 -5.76
CA ARG A 44 -57.89 25.05 -5.20
C ARG A 44 -58.60 25.23 -3.85
N SER A 45 -57.91 25.75 -2.83
CA SER A 45 -58.40 26.66 -1.76
C SER A 45 -57.25 26.90 -0.75
N GLN A 46 -56.77 28.13 -0.52
CA GLN A 46 -57.25 29.25 0.33
C GLN A 46 -56.57 29.32 1.72
N THR A 47 -56.04 30.52 1.98
CA THR A 47 -55.54 31.12 3.24
C THR A 47 -56.72 31.69 4.06
N PRO A 48 -56.56 32.35 5.25
CA PRO A 48 -55.38 32.92 5.94
C PRO A 48 -55.23 32.37 7.39
N GLU A 49 -54.62 32.95 8.45
CA GLU A 49 -54.14 34.30 8.87
C GLU A 49 -52.76 34.16 9.60
N HIS A 50 -52.13 35.12 10.33
CA HIS A 50 -52.48 36.47 10.82
C HIS A 50 -51.23 37.38 10.95
N GLN A 51 -51.42 38.69 11.11
CA GLN A 51 -50.36 39.74 11.09
C GLN A 51 -49.64 39.97 12.44
N SER A 52 -48.40 40.50 12.39
CA SER A 52 -47.99 41.71 13.17
C SER A 52 -46.66 42.30 12.65
N CYS A 53 -46.40 43.59 12.92
CA CYS A 53 -45.26 44.36 12.40
C CYS A 53 -44.24 44.74 13.50
N GLY A 54 -42.97 44.93 13.12
CA GLY A 54 -41.92 45.52 13.96
C GLY A 54 -40.79 46.14 13.13
N LEU A 55 -40.49 47.42 13.35
CA LEU A 55 -39.46 48.24 12.67
C LEU A 55 -38.15 48.30 13.52
N PRO A 56 -37.00 48.87 13.05
CA PRO A 56 -36.77 49.62 11.80
C PRO A 56 -35.53 49.17 10.97
N LEU A 57 -35.30 49.84 9.83
CA LEU A 57 -34.01 49.81 9.12
C LEU A 57 -32.94 50.65 9.84
N GLY A 58 -31.66 50.29 9.72
CA GLY A 58 -30.57 51.24 9.97
C GLY A 58 -29.19 50.65 10.27
N LEU A 59 -28.48 50.11 9.28
CA LEU A 59 -27.04 49.82 9.39
C LEU A 59 -26.31 50.05 8.07
N ARG A 60 -25.10 50.62 8.14
CA ARG A 60 -24.25 50.95 6.97
C ARG A 60 -23.42 49.74 6.55
N PRO A 61 -23.11 49.55 5.25
CA PRO A 61 -22.07 48.60 4.85
C PRO A 61 -20.71 49.09 5.38
N LEU A 62 -20.03 48.26 6.17
CA LEU A 62 -18.81 48.63 6.88
C LEU A 62 -17.66 47.68 6.50
N LEU A 63 -16.60 48.28 5.96
CA LEU A 63 -15.26 47.73 5.77
C LEU A 63 -15.13 46.45 4.90
N LEU A 64 -14.81 46.66 3.63
CA LEU A 64 -14.14 45.63 2.81
C LEU A 64 -12.74 45.38 3.41
N MET A 65 -12.55 44.31 4.18
CA MET A 65 -11.22 43.93 4.65
C MET A 65 -10.36 43.48 3.47
N ARG A 66 -9.47 44.38 3.01
CA ARG A 66 -8.33 44.00 2.18
C ARG A 66 -7.47 43.02 2.97
N PHE A 67 -7.45 41.75 2.57
CA PHE A 67 -6.39 40.84 2.95
C PHE A 67 -5.07 41.45 2.50
N ALA A 68 -4.24 41.88 3.46
CA ALA A 68 -2.89 42.30 3.16
C ALA A 68 -2.11 41.08 2.66
N SER A 69 -1.45 41.20 1.51
CA SER A 69 -0.53 40.17 1.04
C SER A 69 0.51 39.90 2.13
N PRO A 70 0.86 38.63 2.41
CA PRO A 70 1.91 38.34 3.37
C PRO A 70 3.20 39.04 2.94
N PRO A 71 4.00 39.57 3.88
CA PRO A 71 5.25 40.25 3.53
C PRO A 71 6.12 39.29 2.71
N LYS A 72 6.57 39.75 1.53
CA LYS A 72 7.56 39.02 0.73
C LYS A 72 8.92 39.09 1.43
N GLY A 73 9.05 38.33 2.51
CA GLY A 73 10.27 38.08 3.26
C GLY A 73 11.28 37.32 2.41
N ARG A 74 11.81 37.98 1.39
CA ARG A 74 13.01 37.55 0.68
C ARG A 74 14.15 37.67 1.68
N PHE A 75 14.50 36.56 2.32
CA PHE A 75 15.60 36.51 3.29
C PHE A 75 16.83 37.19 2.71
N ASP A 76 17.45 38.08 3.48
CA ASP A 76 18.60 38.84 3.02
C ASP A 76 19.85 37.95 3.00
N MET A 77 20.07 37.32 1.84
CA MET A 77 21.21 36.46 1.59
C MET A 77 22.55 37.20 1.63
N SER A 78 22.57 38.55 1.64
CA SER A 78 23.82 39.32 1.64
C SER A 78 24.59 39.28 2.97
N ASN A 79 23.94 38.85 4.06
CA ASN A 79 24.53 38.79 5.40
C ASN A 79 24.60 37.36 5.98
N GLN A 80 24.55 36.32 5.14
CA GLN A 80 24.84 34.95 5.59
C GLN A 80 26.36 34.75 5.73
N VAL A 81 26.79 34.38 6.94
CA VAL A 81 28.16 33.91 7.20
C VAL A 81 28.41 32.60 6.45
N THR A 82 29.54 32.50 5.75
CA THR A 82 29.86 31.37 4.87
C THR A 82 31.12 30.61 5.32
N LEU A 83 31.41 29.48 4.67
CA LEU A 83 32.72 28.80 4.77
C LEU A 83 33.90 29.76 4.53
N GLN A 84 33.75 30.75 3.64
CA GLN A 84 34.80 31.71 3.34
C GLN A 84 34.99 32.68 4.51
N THR A 85 33.90 33.22 5.05
CA THR A 85 33.90 34.13 6.20
C THR A 85 34.63 33.52 7.42
N VAL A 86 34.43 32.22 7.68
CA VAL A 86 35.16 31.49 8.73
C VAL A 86 36.61 31.24 8.35
N ALA A 87 36.89 30.90 7.09
CA ALA A 87 38.25 30.67 6.59
C ALA A 87 39.13 31.93 6.73
N ASP A 88 38.60 33.09 6.35
CA ASP A 88 39.24 34.40 6.45
C ASP A 88 39.47 34.79 7.92
N ARG A 89 38.47 34.59 8.80
CA ARG A 89 38.57 34.84 10.26
C ARG A 89 39.65 33.98 10.94
N VAL A 90 39.84 32.74 10.49
CA VAL A 90 40.79 31.80 11.10
C VAL A 90 42.19 31.87 10.47
N GLY A 91 42.30 32.30 9.21
CA GLY A 91 43.54 32.32 8.43
C GLY A 91 43.87 30.99 7.74
N VAL A 92 42.87 30.31 7.19
CA VAL A 92 43.01 28.99 6.52
C VAL A 92 42.25 28.95 5.19
N SER A 93 42.33 27.85 4.45
CA SER A 93 41.56 27.70 3.20
C SER A 93 40.09 27.34 3.48
N ARG A 94 39.20 27.68 2.54
CA ARG A 94 37.78 27.26 2.54
C ARG A 94 37.61 25.75 2.64
N THR A 95 38.53 24.98 2.05
CA THR A 95 38.57 23.51 2.12
C THR A 95 38.97 23.02 3.51
N THR A 96 39.91 23.70 4.17
CA THR A 96 40.32 23.40 5.56
C THR A 96 39.13 23.55 6.52
N VAL A 97 38.32 24.61 6.36
CA VAL A 97 37.07 24.76 7.13
C VAL A 97 36.06 23.67 6.79
N SER A 98 35.86 23.36 5.50
CA SER A 98 34.97 22.27 5.08
C SER A 98 35.35 20.91 5.69
N ASN A 99 36.64 20.60 5.80
CA ASN A 99 37.09 19.34 6.39
C ASN A 99 36.92 19.31 7.92
N ALA A 100 36.94 20.45 8.62
CA ALA A 100 36.70 20.49 10.08
C ALA A 100 35.30 19.95 10.47
N TYR A 101 34.33 20.10 9.56
CA TYR A 101 32.99 19.51 9.67
C TYR A 101 32.91 18.11 9.06
N ASN A 102 33.29 17.94 7.78
CA ASN A 102 32.98 16.71 7.02
C ASN A 102 34.04 15.60 7.15
N ARG A 103 35.26 15.92 7.59
CA ARG A 103 36.40 14.99 7.70
C ARG A 103 37.25 15.31 8.93
N PRO A 104 36.67 15.20 10.14
CA PRO A 104 37.29 15.68 11.38
C PRO A 104 38.67 15.06 11.67
N ASN A 105 38.91 13.85 11.17
CA ASN A 105 40.14 13.07 11.40
C ASN A 105 41.29 13.46 10.44
N GLU A 106 41.04 14.25 9.39
CA GLU A 106 42.09 14.77 8.49
C GLU A 106 42.77 16.04 9.03
N LEU A 107 42.42 16.48 10.25
CA LEU A 107 42.88 17.74 10.85
C LEU A 107 43.41 17.51 12.25
N GLY A 108 44.51 18.19 12.60
CA GLY A 108 45.01 18.24 13.97
C GLY A 108 43.96 18.85 14.90
N ALA A 109 43.72 18.21 16.05
CA ALA A 109 42.59 18.52 16.95
C ALA A 109 42.49 20.02 17.30
N ALA A 110 43.59 20.66 17.70
CA ALA A 110 43.63 22.08 18.04
C ALA A 110 43.30 23.02 16.86
N LEU A 111 43.61 22.63 15.62
CA LEU A 111 43.22 23.40 14.42
C LEU A 111 41.72 23.26 14.15
N ARG A 112 41.19 22.03 14.27
CA ARG A 112 39.74 21.78 14.15
C ARG A 112 38.94 22.53 15.21
N GLU A 113 39.39 22.50 16.46
CA GLU A 113 38.77 23.20 17.58
C GLU A 113 38.76 24.71 17.36
N ARG A 114 39.90 25.31 16.97
CA ARG A 114 39.99 26.74 16.58
C ARG A 114 39.04 27.10 15.44
N ILE A 115 38.86 26.24 14.45
CA ILE A 115 37.91 26.47 13.35
C ILE A 115 36.47 26.44 13.85
N LEU A 116 36.09 25.44 14.65
CA LEU A 116 34.72 25.30 15.15
C LEU A 116 34.34 26.40 16.15
N GLN A 117 35.28 26.82 17.00
CA GLN A 117 35.11 27.95 17.91
C GLN A 117 34.89 29.26 17.15
N ALA A 118 35.74 29.58 16.17
CA ALA A 118 35.58 30.78 15.35
C ALA A 118 34.30 30.75 14.48
N ALA A 119 33.86 29.55 14.06
CA ALA A 119 32.57 29.39 13.41
C ALA A 119 31.39 29.67 14.35
N ALA A 120 31.44 29.16 15.58
CA ALA A 120 30.41 29.41 16.60
C ALA A 120 30.31 30.90 16.97
N GLU A 121 31.46 31.59 17.13
CA GLU A 121 31.53 33.05 17.33
C GLU A 121 30.84 33.84 16.22
N LEU A 122 30.96 33.37 14.97
CA LEU A 122 30.31 33.97 13.80
C LEU A 122 28.88 33.44 13.55
N GLY A 123 28.32 32.61 14.43
CA GLY A 123 27.01 31.98 14.24
C GLY A 123 26.94 30.94 13.11
N TYR A 124 28.09 30.53 12.55
CA TYR A 124 28.18 29.60 11.43
C TYR A 124 27.97 28.15 11.88
N ARG A 125 26.79 27.61 11.59
CA ARG A 125 26.41 26.23 11.98
C ARG A 125 27.08 25.13 11.16
N GLY A 126 27.81 25.48 10.09
CA GLY A 126 28.50 24.54 9.21
C GLY A 126 28.00 24.57 7.76
N PRO A 127 28.53 23.68 6.90
CA PRO A 127 28.15 23.58 5.50
C PRO A 127 26.64 23.36 5.33
N ASP A 128 26.03 24.11 4.41
CA ASP A 128 24.63 23.91 4.02
C ASP A 128 24.41 22.46 3.56
N ALA A 129 23.43 21.79 4.17
CA ALA A 129 23.12 20.39 3.97
C ALA A 129 22.49 20.12 2.60
N ALA A 130 21.58 20.98 2.12
CA ALA A 130 20.98 20.85 0.80
C ALA A 130 22.02 21.10 -0.29
N ALA A 131 22.88 22.11 -0.11
CA ALA A 131 24.01 22.35 -1.01
C ALA A 131 25.04 21.20 -0.96
N ARG A 132 25.16 20.47 0.16
CA ARG A 132 25.96 19.23 0.24
C ARG A 132 25.31 18.12 -0.59
N MET A 133 24.02 17.83 -0.36
CA MET A 133 23.26 16.80 -1.09
C MET A 133 23.35 17.01 -2.61
N LEU A 134 23.11 18.25 -3.08
CA LEU A 134 23.23 18.63 -4.50
C LEU A 134 24.65 18.46 -5.09
N ARG A 135 25.70 18.45 -4.27
CA ARG A 135 27.09 18.17 -4.72
C ARG A 135 27.46 16.69 -4.66
N SER A 136 26.86 15.91 -3.76
CA SER A 136 27.11 14.48 -3.64
C SER A 136 26.22 13.63 -4.55
N GLY A 137 25.08 14.16 -5.02
CA GLY A 137 23.99 13.37 -5.62
C GLY A 137 23.21 12.55 -4.57
N HIS A 138 23.91 12.10 -3.52
CA HIS A 138 23.36 11.45 -2.35
C HIS A 138 22.51 12.41 -1.49
N MET A 139 21.27 12.03 -1.19
CA MET A 139 20.30 12.79 -0.39
C MET A 139 20.42 12.50 1.11
N GLY A 140 20.86 11.29 1.47
CA GLY A 140 20.87 10.82 2.86
C GLY A 140 19.47 10.40 3.34
N ALA A 141 18.60 9.90 2.46
CA ALA A 141 17.23 9.50 2.80
C ALA A 141 16.71 8.38 1.89
N ILE A 142 15.88 7.48 2.42
CA ILE A 142 15.14 6.48 1.65
C ILE A 142 13.64 6.83 1.59
N GLY A 143 12.99 6.44 0.49
CA GLY A 143 11.54 6.55 0.31
C GLY A 143 10.81 5.28 0.74
N LEU A 144 9.60 5.41 1.26
CA LEU A 144 8.65 4.31 1.43
C LEU A 144 7.37 4.62 0.65
N LEU A 145 7.17 3.93 -0.48
CA LEU A 145 5.96 3.97 -1.30
C LEU A 145 4.92 2.98 -0.77
N PHE A 146 3.68 3.43 -0.64
CA PHE A 146 2.50 2.63 -0.31
C PHE A 146 1.26 3.26 -0.96
N THR A 147 0.31 2.44 -1.42
CA THR A 147 -0.87 2.89 -2.19
C THR A 147 -2.11 3.22 -1.35
N GLU A 148 -1.91 3.62 -0.09
CA GLU A 148 -2.97 4.08 0.83
C GLU A 148 -2.77 5.56 1.20
N ASP A 149 -3.72 6.16 1.92
CA ASP A 149 -3.55 7.53 2.42
C ASP A 149 -2.57 7.59 3.61
N LEU A 150 -1.95 8.75 3.83
CA LEU A 150 -0.87 8.93 4.80
C LEU A 150 -1.23 8.54 6.25
N ARG A 151 -2.51 8.47 6.62
CA ARG A 151 -2.93 8.03 7.97
C ARG A 151 -2.71 6.53 8.18
N PHE A 152 -2.81 5.73 7.11
CA PHE A 152 -2.77 4.27 7.14
C PHE A 152 -1.54 3.73 7.87
N VAL A 153 -0.35 4.27 7.55
CA VAL A 153 0.94 3.85 8.15
C VAL A 153 1.08 4.14 9.66
N PHE A 154 0.13 4.84 10.26
CA PHE A 154 0.05 5.12 11.70
C PHE A 154 -1.14 4.44 12.39
N THR A 155 -2.04 3.81 11.64
CA THR A 155 -3.28 3.19 12.15
C THR A 155 -3.35 1.70 11.89
N ASP A 156 -2.72 1.21 10.83
CA ASP A 156 -2.66 -0.21 10.52
C ASP A 156 -1.56 -0.91 11.34
N PRO A 157 -1.88 -1.96 12.14
CA PRO A 157 -0.89 -2.64 12.97
C PRO A 157 0.15 -3.45 12.20
N ASP A 158 -0.14 -3.94 10.98
CA ASP A 158 0.88 -4.62 10.15
C ASP A 158 1.95 -3.58 9.75
N THR A 159 1.51 -2.54 9.02
CA THR A 159 2.37 -1.47 8.53
C THR A 159 3.14 -0.78 9.66
N THR A 160 2.53 -0.62 10.84
CA THR A 160 3.23 -0.10 12.04
C THR A 160 4.35 -1.03 12.52
N SER A 161 4.14 -2.34 12.50
CA SER A 161 5.14 -3.36 12.87
C SER A 161 6.27 -3.45 11.82
N PHE A 162 5.93 -3.36 10.54
CA PHE A 162 6.89 -3.22 9.45
C PHE A 162 7.74 -1.94 9.61
N MET A 163 7.09 -0.81 9.89
CA MET A 163 7.74 0.50 10.12
C MET A 163 8.67 0.51 11.33
N GLN A 164 8.30 -0.18 12.42
CA GLN A 164 9.21 -0.44 13.55
C GLN A 164 10.46 -1.17 13.07
N GLY A 165 10.28 -2.23 12.28
CA GLY A 165 11.38 -3.01 11.69
C GLY A 165 12.33 -2.18 10.83
N VAL A 166 11.78 -1.33 9.96
CA VAL A 166 12.56 -0.36 9.19
C VAL A 166 13.35 0.54 10.14
N ALA A 167 12.68 1.23 11.08
CA ALA A 167 13.29 2.22 11.96
C ALA A 167 14.35 1.66 12.93
N GLU A 168 14.23 0.40 13.35
CA GLU A 168 15.23 -0.28 14.20
C GLU A 168 16.51 -0.70 13.45
N THR A 169 16.52 -0.59 12.12
CA THR A 169 17.67 -1.00 11.30
C THR A 169 18.87 -0.10 11.56
N SER A 170 19.90 -0.62 12.24
CA SER A 170 21.10 0.15 12.61
C SER A 170 21.86 0.76 11.42
N ALA A 171 21.68 0.23 10.21
CA ALA A 171 22.23 0.78 8.98
C ALA A 171 21.54 2.10 8.54
N LEU A 172 20.35 2.44 9.04
CA LEU A 172 19.73 3.77 8.87
C LEU A 172 20.33 4.87 9.77
N SER A 173 21.41 4.59 10.50
CA SER A 173 22.07 5.57 11.38
C SER A 173 22.61 6.78 10.60
N GLY A 174 21.79 7.83 10.53
CA GLY A 174 22.05 9.05 9.75
C GLY A 174 21.27 9.16 8.43
N THR A 175 20.40 8.20 8.12
CA THR A 175 19.52 8.18 6.94
C THR A 175 18.10 8.58 7.33
N GLY A 176 17.50 9.53 6.60
CA GLY A 176 16.09 9.90 6.76
C GLY A 176 15.13 8.89 6.12
N LEU A 177 13.90 8.83 6.61
CA LEU A 177 12.81 8.05 6.01
C LEU A 177 11.72 9.01 5.52
N THR A 178 11.39 8.94 4.23
CA THR A 178 10.39 9.80 3.59
C THR A 178 9.18 8.96 3.19
N LEU A 179 8.00 9.28 3.74
CA LEU A 179 6.75 8.60 3.41
C LEU A 179 6.19 9.12 2.08
N LEU A 180 5.89 8.20 1.15
CA LEU A 180 5.46 8.48 -0.22
C LEU A 180 4.05 7.88 -0.46
N PRO A 181 2.98 8.46 0.13
CA PRO A 181 1.61 7.97 -0.07
C PRO A 181 1.16 8.15 -1.53
N ALA A 182 0.56 7.09 -2.09
CA ALA A 182 0.00 7.04 -3.44
C ALA A 182 -1.46 6.52 -3.45
N PRO A 183 -2.40 7.16 -2.74
CA PRO A 183 -3.78 6.68 -2.65
C PRO A 183 -4.50 6.63 -4.02
N PRO A 184 -5.43 5.68 -4.25
CA PRO A 184 -5.99 5.44 -5.58
C PRO A 184 -6.71 6.65 -6.17
N GLY A 185 -6.56 6.85 -7.48
CA GLY A 185 -7.20 7.95 -8.21
C GLY A 185 -6.55 9.33 -8.05
N VAL A 186 -5.51 9.47 -7.21
CA VAL A 186 -4.73 10.71 -7.10
C VAL A 186 -3.67 10.76 -8.20
N ALA A 187 -3.65 11.84 -8.98
CA ALA A 187 -2.63 12.05 -10.01
C ALA A 187 -1.25 12.29 -9.38
N LEU A 188 -0.23 11.56 -9.84
CA LEU A 188 1.09 11.56 -9.21
C LEU A 188 1.88 12.87 -9.37
N SER A 189 1.62 13.67 -10.40
CA SER A 189 2.44 14.87 -10.67
C SER A 189 2.31 15.89 -9.54
N GLY A 190 3.45 16.33 -9.00
CA GLY A 190 3.53 17.22 -7.83
C GLY A 190 3.26 16.54 -6.48
N THR A 191 3.08 15.21 -6.44
CA THR A 191 2.99 14.46 -5.18
C THR A 191 4.36 14.21 -4.56
N ALA A 192 4.38 13.62 -3.35
CA ALA A 192 5.59 13.11 -2.74
C ALA A 192 6.32 12.09 -3.63
N VAL A 193 5.61 11.19 -4.33
CA VAL A 193 6.21 10.16 -5.20
C VAL A 193 7.00 10.78 -6.35
N ASP A 194 6.38 11.74 -7.05
CA ASP A 194 6.98 12.46 -8.19
C ASP A 194 8.18 13.32 -7.75
N SER A 195 8.05 14.01 -6.62
CA SER A 195 9.08 14.94 -6.11
C SER A 195 10.11 14.36 -5.13
N ALA A 196 10.05 13.06 -4.80
CA ALA A 196 10.86 12.44 -3.74
C ALA A 196 12.37 12.66 -3.89
N ALA A 197 12.97 13.40 -2.96
CA ALA A 197 14.42 13.61 -2.84
C ALA A 197 15.03 12.53 -1.94
N VAL A 198 15.12 11.30 -2.48
CA VAL A 198 15.62 10.10 -1.79
C VAL A 198 16.68 9.39 -2.64
N ASP A 199 17.43 8.48 -2.05
CA ASP A 199 18.51 7.70 -2.67
C ASP A 199 18.04 6.37 -3.28
N GLY A 200 16.93 5.83 -2.77
CA GLY A 200 16.31 4.58 -3.18
C GLY A 200 14.96 4.40 -2.48
N HIS A 201 14.19 3.40 -2.89
CA HIS A 201 12.79 3.21 -2.47
C HIS A 201 12.54 1.82 -1.90
N ILE A 202 11.85 1.76 -0.76
CA ILE A 202 11.07 0.60 -0.35
C ILE A 202 9.67 0.78 -0.97
N VAL A 203 9.14 -0.27 -1.59
CA VAL A 203 7.76 -0.33 -2.09
C VAL A 203 7.02 -1.37 -1.27
N PHE A 204 5.94 -0.98 -0.58
CA PHE A 204 5.23 -1.83 0.37
C PHE A 204 3.81 -2.14 -0.12
N SER A 205 3.55 -3.42 -0.42
CA SER A 205 2.26 -3.97 -0.83
C SER A 205 1.54 -3.16 -1.93
N VAL A 206 2.17 -3.02 -3.10
CA VAL A 206 1.62 -2.27 -4.23
C VAL A 206 1.13 -3.21 -5.35
N ALA A 207 -0.02 -2.87 -5.93
CA ALA A 207 -0.67 -3.67 -6.97
C ALA A 207 0.19 -3.85 -8.25
N ASP A 208 -0.04 -4.96 -8.95
CA ASP A 208 0.56 -5.21 -10.27
C ASP A 208 0.23 -4.06 -11.25
N GLY A 209 1.27 -3.40 -11.78
CA GLY A 209 1.15 -2.35 -12.79
C GLY A 209 0.70 -0.98 -12.25
N ASP A 210 0.76 -0.74 -10.94
CA ASP A 210 0.40 0.56 -10.38
C ASP A 210 1.29 1.72 -10.93
N PRO A 211 0.71 2.86 -11.34
CA PRO A 211 1.48 4.00 -11.86
C PRO A 211 2.54 4.55 -10.91
N ALA A 212 2.36 4.44 -9.59
CA ALA A 212 3.33 4.93 -8.60
C ALA A 212 4.59 4.05 -8.56
N LEU A 213 4.42 2.73 -8.74
CA LEU A 213 5.53 1.81 -8.88
C LEU A 213 6.33 2.07 -10.16
N GLU A 214 5.68 2.18 -11.31
CA GLU A 214 6.42 2.47 -12.57
C GLU A 214 7.02 3.89 -12.56
N SER A 215 6.40 4.85 -11.87
CA SER A 215 7.03 6.16 -11.57
C SER A 215 8.33 5.99 -10.76
N VAL A 216 8.33 5.17 -9.70
CA VAL A 216 9.53 4.86 -8.92
C VAL A 216 10.60 4.15 -9.75
N LEU A 217 10.22 3.10 -10.50
CA LEU A 217 11.14 2.32 -11.34
C LEU A 217 11.79 3.16 -12.45
N SER A 218 11.08 4.15 -13.00
CA SER A 218 11.61 5.06 -14.02
C SER A 218 12.83 5.89 -13.57
N ARG A 219 13.06 6.02 -12.25
CA ARG A 219 14.12 6.84 -11.66
C ARG A 219 15.52 6.20 -11.74
N ASN A 220 15.61 4.90 -12.04
CA ASN A 220 16.87 4.12 -12.05
C ASN A 220 17.62 4.16 -10.70
N GLN A 221 16.88 4.21 -9.60
CA GLN A 221 17.39 4.12 -8.22
C GLN A 221 17.21 2.69 -7.68
N PRO A 222 17.95 2.29 -6.64
CA PRO A 222 17.67 1.07 -5.87
C PRO A 222 16.21 0.94 -5.44
N VAL A 223 15.67 -0.28 -5.55
CA VAL A 223 14.29 -0.60 -5.17
C VAL A 223 14.24 -1.95 -4.47
N VAL A 224 13.69 -1.96 -3.26
CA VAL A 224 13.25 -3.17 -2.57
C VAL A 224 11.73 -3.19 -2.59
N VAL A 225 11.15 -4.21 -3.22
CA VAL A 225 9.71 -4.48 -3.11
C VAL A 225 9.45 -5.38 -1.91
N VAL A 226 8.35 -5.11 -1.22
CA VAL A 226 7.89 -5.84 -0.04
C VAL A 226 6.49 -6.39 -0.30
N ASP A 227 6.39 -7.72 -0.22
CA ASP A 227 5.24 -8.58 -0.51
C ASP A 227 4.72 -8.55 -1.96
N GLU A 228 4.42 -7.39 -2.53
CA GLU A 228 3.99 -7.27 -3.93
C GLU A 228 4.37 -5.94 -4.62
N PRO A 229 4.62 -5.97 -5.95
CA PRO A 229 4.60 -7.14 -6.84
C PRO A 229 5.99 -7.82 -6.99
N ASP A 230 6.01 -9.12 -7.34
CA ASP A 230 7.26 -9.85 -7.59
C ASP A 230 7.86 -9.45 -8.96
N LEU A 231 8.80 -8.50 -8.95
CA LEU A 231 9.49 -7.98 -10.14
C LEU A 231 10.68 -8.85 -10.60
N GLY A 232 10.85 -10.05 -10.04
CA GLY A 232 11.93 -10.97 -10.41
C GLY A 232 13.32 -10.40 -10.12
N ASN A 233 14.09 -10.10 -11.17
CA ASN A 233 15.44 -9.55 -11.06
C ASN A 233 15.53 -8.03 -11.32
N ARG A 234 14.41 -7.32 -11.51
CA ARG A 234 14.39 -5.85 -11.68
C ARG A 234 14.64 -5.08 -10.37
N ALA A 235 14.41 -5.72 -9.22
CA ALA A 235 14.43 -5.13 -7.88
C ALA A 235 14.78 -6.21 -6.85
N SER A 236 15.13 -5.83 -5.61
CA SER A 236 15.09 -6.76 -4.48
C SER A 236 13.64 -7.09 -4.10
N PHE A 237 13.45 -8.24 -3.44
CA PHE A 237 12.15 -8.68 -2.96
C PHE A 237 12.25 -9.22 -1.52
N VAL A 238 11.37 -8.77 -0.63
CA VAL A 238 11.20 -9.31 0.73
C VAL A 238 9.73 -9.68 0.92
N GLY A 239 9.44 -10.89 1.40
CA GLY A 239 8.06 -11.30 1.65
C GLY A 239 7.96 -12.68 2.29
N ILE A 240 6.81 -13.32 2.12
CA ILE A 240 6.48 -14.65 2.66
C ILE A 240 6.00 -15.59 1.54
N ASP A 241 5.58 -16.80 1.90
CA ASP A 241 4.79 -17.68 1.02
C ASP A 241 3.30 -17.60 1.42
N ASP A 242 2.60 -16.60 0.90
CA ASP A 242 1.18 -16.36 1.12
C ASP A 242 0.30 -17.57 0.76
N ARG A 243 0.69 -18.33 -0.27
CA ARG A 243 -0.04 -19.51 -0.73
C ARG A 243 0.09 -20.65 0.28
N ALA A 244 1.30 -20.89 0.79
CA ALA A 244 1.52 -21.86 1.86
C ALA A 244 0.80 -21.46 3.16
N GLY A 245 0.84 -20.18 3.54
CA GLY A 245 0.14 -19.66 4.72
C GLY A 245 -1.37 -19.83 4.63
N ALA A 246 -1.96 -19.46 3.50
CA ALA A 246 -3.38 -19.66 3.25
C ALA A 246 -3.76 -21.16 3.22
N ARG A 247 -2.92 -22.02 2.62
CA ARG A 247 -3.15 -23.47 2.66
C ARG A 247 -3.13 -24.01 4.10
N LEU A 248 -2.24 -23.53 4.97
CA LEU A 248 -2.22 -23.91 6.39
C LEU A 248 -3.49 -23.46 7.14
N ALA A 249 -3.94 -22.22 6.90
CA ALA A 249 -5.16 -21.67 7.52
C ALA A 249 -6.44 -22.43 7.09
N ALA A 250 -6.57 -22.78 5.80
CA ALA A 250 -7.68 -23.61 5.33
C ALA A 250 -7.58 -25.05 5.85
N GLN A 251 -6.40 -25.66 5.82
CA GLN A 251 -6.17 -27.02 6.35
C GLN A 251 -6.61 -27.12 7.82
N HIS A 252 -6.28 -26.13 8.66
CA HIS A 252 -6.71 -26.09 10.07
C HIS A 252 -8.23 -26.17 10.25
N LEU A 253 -9.00 -25.46 9.42
CA LEU A 253 -10.47 -25.53 9.50
C LEU A 253 -11.01 -26.85 8.93
N LEU A 254 -10.39 -27.39 7.88
CA LEU A 254 -10.76 -28.70 7.30
C LEU A 254 -10.47 -29.84 8.29
N ASP A 255 -9.34 -29.80 8.99
CA ASP A 255 -8.94 -30.76 10.03
C ASP A 255 -9.86 -30.69 11.27
N LEU A 256 -10.44 -29.52 11.56
CA LEU A 256 -11.52 -29.35 12.55
C LEU A 256 -12.89 -29.84 12.05
N GLY A 257 -13.02 -30.21 10.76
CA GLY A 257 -14.25 -30.74 10.16
C GLY A 257 -15.13 -29.72 9.43
N HIS A 258 -14.68 -28.48 9.20
CA HIS A 258 -15.44 -27.49 8.46
C HIS A 258 -15.47 -27.77 6.95
N THR A 259 -16.65 -28.10 6.42
CA THR A 259 -16.88 -28.27 4.96
C THR A 259 -17.48 -27.04 4.28
N HIS A 260 -18.01 -26.10 5.06
CA HIS A 260 -18.69 -24.89 4.58
C HIS A 260 -17.87 -23.66 4.96
N LEU A 261 -16.96 -23.28 4.05
CA LEU A 261 -15.96 -22.23 4.24
C LEU A 261 -16.22 -21.02 3.34
N ALA A 262 -15.85 -19.83 3.83
CA ALA A 262 -15.80 -18.63 3.02
C ALA A 262 -14.53 -17.82 3.30
N VAL A 263 -14.05 -17.10 2.28
CA VAL A 263 -12.91 -16.19 2.37
C VAL A 263 -13.42 -14.75 2.36
N LEU A 264 -13.10 -14.00 3.43
CA LEU A 264 -13.37 -12.56 3.48
C LEU A 264 -12.09 -11.80 3.12
N LEU A 265 -12.07 -11.27 1.91
CA LEU A 265 -10.95 -10.57 1.26
C LEU A 265 -10.99 -9.07 1.61
N GLY A 266 -9.84 -8.41 1.64
CA GLY A 266 -9.78 -6.94 1.77
C GLY A 266 -10.24 -6.24 0.48
N ARG A 267 -9.31 -6.04 -0.45
CA ARG A 267 -9.57 -5.61 -1.84
C ARG A 267 -8.86 -6.53 -2.83
N LEU A 268 -9.43 -6.69 -4.03
CA LEU A 268 -8.82 -7.40 -5.16
C LEU A 268 -8.13 -6.46 -6.16
N THR A 269 -8.57 -5.21 -6.21
CA THR A 269 -7.99 -4.14 -7.04
C THR A 269 -7.85 -2.86 -6.22
N SER A 270 -7.31 -1.80 -6.82
CA SER A 270 -7.33 -0.45 -6.22
C SER A 270 -8.75 0.16 -6.14
N GLU A 271 -9.77 -0.50 -6.69
CA GLU A 271 -11.18 -0.09 -6.58
C GLU A 271 -11.79 -0.64 -5.28
N THR A 272 -12.33 0.25 -4.44
CA THR A 272 -13.14 -0.16 -3.28
C THR A 272 -14.49 -0.73 -3.73
N ARG A 273 -14.67 -2.04 -3.52
CA ARG A 273 -15.91 -2.81 -3.76
C ARG A 273 -16.16 -3.79 -2.62
N SER A 274 -17.38 -3.82 -2.09
CA SER A 274 -17.85 -4.94 -1.24
C SER A 274 -18.67 -5.93 -2.06
N GLY A 275 -18.76 -7.19 -1.61
CA GLY A 275 -19.71 -8.19 -2.11
C GLY A 275 -19.08 -9.46 -2.66
N HIS A 276 -19.93 -10.41 -3.04
CA HIS A 276 -19.55 -11.69 -3.63
C HIS A 276 -18.59 -11.54 -4.84
N VAL A 277 -17.52 -12.34 -4.82
CA VAL A 277 -16.49 -12.43 -5.85
C VAL A 277 -16.75 -13.68 -6.70
N GLY A 278 -17.45 -13.48 -7.82
CA GLY A 278 -17.49 -14.47 -8.89
C GLY A 278 -16.19 -14.48 -9.69
N ALA A 279 -15.94 -15.57 -10.43
CA ALA A 279 -14.72 -15.76 -11.23
C ALA A 279 -14.37 -14.57 -12.14
N ASP A 280 -15.36 -13.82 -12.63
CA ASP A 280 -15.15 -12.63 -13.47
C ASP A 280 -14.51 -11.45 -12.71
N ARG A 281 -14.85 -11.25 -11.42
CA ARG A 281 -14.18 -10.26 -10.55
C ARG A 281 -12.83 -10.78 -10.09
N GLU A 282 -12.69 -12.07 -9.82
CA GLU A 282 -11.41 -12.66 -9.43
C GLU A 282 -10.35 -12.51 -10.54
N ARG A 283 -10.74 -12.70 -11.81
CA ARG A 283 -9.84 -12.48 -12.96
C ARG A 283 -9.40 -11.02 -13.18
N THR A 284 -9.99 -10.04 -12.50
CA THR A 284 -9.49 -8.65 -12.54
C THR A 284 -8.53 -8.32 -11.39
N ALA A 285 -8.22 -9.26 -10.50
CA ALA A 285 -7.42 -8.98 -9.30
C ALA A 285 -5.98 -8.57 -9.62
N THR A 286 -5.58 -7.37 -9.19
CA THR A 286 -4.23 -6.82 -9.33
C THR A 286 -3.39 -6.97 -8.06
N MET A 287 -4.01 -7.24 -6.91
CA MET A 287 -3.32 -7.58 -5.67
C MET A 287 -2.84 -9.04 -5.74
N ARG A 288 -1.53 -9.26 -5.77
CA ARG A 288 -0.90 -10.58 -5.84
C ARG A 288 -1.14 -11.40 -4.57
N ILE A 289 -1.00 -10.80 -3.39
CA ILE A 289 -1.23 -11.42 -2.08
C ILE A 289 -2.63 -12.05 -2.05
N ALA A 290 -3.65 -11.34 -2.52
CA ALA A 290 -5.02 -11.85 -2.58
C ALA A 290 -5.14 -13.09 -3.48
N ARG A 291 -4.55 -13.07 -4.69
CA ARG A 291 -4.56 -14.22 -5.61
C ARG A 291 -3.81 -15.43 -5.03
N GLU A 292 -2.66 -15.21 -4.39
CA GLU A 292 -1.86 -16.27 -3.77
C GLU A 292 -2.57 -16.87 -2.55
N ARG A 293 -3.18 -16.04 -1.68
CA ARG A 293 -3.99 -16.52 -0.55
C ARG A 293 -5.22 -17.30 -1.04
N ILE A 294 -5.97 -16.80 -2.05
CA ILE A 294 -7.10 -17.54 -2.66
C ILE A 294 -6.66 -18.90 -3.23
N ALA A 295 -5.53 -18.96 -3.95
CA ALA A 295 -4.99 -20.20 -4.50
C ALA A 295 -4.58 -21.19 -3.39
N GLY A 296 -4.02 -20.70 -2.28
CA GLY A 296 -3.71 -21.49 -1.09
C GLY A 296 -4.96 -22.09 -0.46
N TYR A 297 -5.99 -21.27 -0.20
CA TYR A 297 -7.27 -21.71 0.35
C TYR A 297 -7.94 -22.77 -0.53
N ARG A 298 -8.06 -22.55 -1.84
CA ARG A 298 -8.62 -23.56 -2.78
C ARG A 298 -7.82 -24.85 -2.80
N SER A 299 -6.48 -24.78 -2.75
CA SER A 299 -5.66 -26.00 -2.78
C SER A 299 -5.94 -26.93 -1.60
N ALA A 300 -6.14 -26.40 -0.39
CA ALA A 300 -6.51 -27.21 0.77
C ALA A 300 -7.93 -27.81 0.62
N VAL A 301 -8.90 -27.03 0.11
CA VAL A 301 -10.29 -27.49 -0.13
C VAL A 301 -10.32 -28.66 -1.11
N VAL A 302 -9.57 -28.57 -2.22
CA VAL A 302 -9.45 -29.64 -3.22
C VAL A 302 -8.67 -30.85 -2.68
N ASP A 303 -7.58 -30.64 -1.95
CA ASP A 303 -6.80 -31.71 -1.31
C ASP A 303 -7.64 -32.49 -0.26
N ALA A 304 -8.62 -31.84 0.37
CA ALA A 304 -9.61 -32.47 1.26
C ALA A 304 -10.77 -33.16 0.53
N GLY A 305 -10.80 -33.15 -0.81
CA GLY A 305 -11.82 -33.81 -1.62
C GLY A 305 -13.13 -33.04 -1.77
N LEU A 306 -13.13 -31.74 -1.47
CA LEU A 306 -14.27 -30.84 -1.69
C LEU A 306 -14.17 -30.14 -3.06
N ASP A 307 -15.30 -29.66 -3.56
CA ASP A 307 -15.36 -28.87 -4.81
C ASP A 307 -14.77 -27.47 -4.58
N GLU A 308 -13.88 -26.98 -5.46
CA GLU A 308 -13.28 -25.64 -5.30
C GLU A 308 -14.31 -24.49 -5.35
N THR A 309 -15.49 -24.74 -5.91
CA THR A 309 -16.61 -23.80 -5.97
C THR A 309 -17.43 -23.75 -4.68
N SER A 310 -17.21 -24.66 -3.72
CA SER A 310 -17.83 -24.59 -2.39
C SER A 310 -17.22 -23.50 -1.51
N LEU A 311 -16.02 -23.02 -1.86
CA LEU A 311 -15.34 -21.93 -1.17
C LEU A 311 -15.90 -20.57 -1.62
N VAL A 312 -16.80 -20.00 -0.83
CA VAL A 312 -17.39 -18.68 -1.11
C VAL A 312 -16.31 -17.60 -0.99
N LEU A 313 -16.20 -16.69 -1.97
CA LEU A 313 -15.28 -15.56 -1.94
C LEU A 313 -16.07 -14.24 -1.81
N TRP A 314 -15.63 -13.35 -0.92
CA TRP A 314 -16.30 -12.07 -0.66
C TRP A 314 -15.28 -10.94 -0.49
N GLU A 315 -15.48 -9.80 -1.16
CA GLU A 315 -14.63 -8.60 -1.03
C GLU A 315 -15.21 -7.68 0.06
N ALA A 316 -14.38 -7.12 0.94
CA ALA A 316 -14.81 -6.16 1.97
C ALA A 316 -14.78 -4.71 1.48
N GLY A 317 -13.93 -4.41 0.49
CA GLY A 317 -13.78 -3.08 -0.11
C GLY A 317 -12.82 -2.15 0.64
N GLY A 318 -12.28 -2.60 1.76
CA GLY A 318 -11.23 -1.94 2.54
C GLY A 318 -10.33 -2.97 3.21
N ASN A 319 -9.32 -2.51 3.94
CA ASN A 319 -8.40 -3.35 4.71
C ASN A 319 -8.49 -2.98 6.20
N ASP A 320 -9.71 -2.91 6.72
CA ASP A 320 -10.02 -2.33 8.03
C ASP A 320 -11.20 -3.05 8.70
N PRO A 321 -11.33 -3.00 10.05
CA PRO A 321 -12.41 -3.68 10.75
C PRO A 321 -13.81 -3.19 10.40
N ASP A 322 -14.01 -1.93 9.99
CA ASP A 322 -15.34 -1.36 9.72
C ASP A 322 -15.85 -1.67 8.30
N SER A 323 -14.97 -1.87 7.31
CA SER A 323 -15.34 -2.50 6.03
C SER A 323 -15.60 -3.99 6.19
N ALA A 324 -14.69 -4.71 6.86
CA ALA A 324 -14.84 -6.13 7.16
C ALA A 324 -16.13 -6.45 7.91
N ARG A 325 -16.45 -5.71 8.99
CA ARG A 325 -17.65 -5.92 9.79
C ARG A 325 -18.94 -5.78 8.99
N ARG A 326 -19.02 -4.84 8.05
CA ARG A 326 -20.19 -4.68 7.17
C ARG A 326 -20.28 -5.85 6.19
N ALA A 327 -19.19 -6.11 5.47
CA ALA A 327 -19.14 -7.18 4.48
C ALA A 327 -19.34 -8.58 5.09
N ALA A 328 -18.92 -8.80 6.33
CA ALA A 328 -19.16 -10.04 7.06
C ALA A 328 -20.63 -10.24 7.47
N VAL A 329 -21.36 -9.17 7.81
CA VAL A 329 -22.83 -9.25 7.99
C VAL A 329 -23.47 -9.68 6.67
N ASP A 330 -23.18 -8.96 5.58
CA ASP A 330 -23.72 -9.27 4.25
C ASP A 330 -23.41 -10.73 3.81
N LEU A 331 -22.18 -11.20 4.06
CA LEU A 331 -21.73 -12.57 3.78
C LEU A 331 -22.49 -13.61 4.59
N ILE A 332 -22.57 -13.43 5.93
CA ILE A 332 -23.18 -14.43 6.82
C ILE A 332 -24.70 -14.51 6.60
N GLU A 333 -25.37 -13.39 6.30
CA GLU A 333 -26.79 -13.36 5.94
C GLU A 333 -27.05 -14.01 4.57
N ALA A 334 -26.18 -13.81 3.59
CA ALA A 334 -26.28 -14.46 2.27
C ALA A 334 -25.91 -15.95 2.28
N HIS A 335 -25.00 -16.36 3.17
CA HIS A 335 -24.45 -17.73 3.23
C HIS A 335 -24.52 -18.31 4.67
N PRO A 336 -25.72 -18.48 5.27
CA PRO A 336 -25.88 -18.93 6.66
C PRO A 336 -25.39 -20.36 6.92
N THR A 337 -25.09 -21.13 5.88
CA THR A 337 -24.46 -22.44 5.97
C THR A 337 -22.97 -22.38 6.36
N VAL A 338 -22.27 -21.25 6.11
CA VAL A 338 -20.85 -21.07 6.44
C VAL A 338 -20.60 -21.25 7.94
N THR A 339 -19.59 -22.05 8.28
CA THR A 339 -19.15 -22.32 9.65
C THR A 339 -17.69 -21.96 9.91
N GLY A 340 -16.91 -21.64 8.87
CA GLY A 340 -15.54 -21.15 9.00
C GLY A 340 -15.25 -19.98 8.05
N LEU A 341 -14.68 -18.90 8.58
CA LEU A 341 -14.17 -17.77 7.80
C LEU A 341 -12.65 -17.76 7.78
N LEU A 342 -12.11 -17.67 6.57
CA LEU A 342 -10.72 -17.43 6.26
C LEU A 342 -10.57 -15.94 5.93
N CYS A 343 -10.18 -15.15 6.92
CA CYS A 343 -10.06 -13.71 6.77
C CYS A 343 -8.73 -13.34 6.10
N PHE A 344 -8.72 -12.28 5.29
CA PHE A 344 -7.52 -11.82 4.60
C PHE A 344 -6.37 -11.51 5.56
N ASN A 345 -6.69 -10.87 6.70
CA ASN A 345 -5.80 -10.64 7.83
C ASN A 345 -6.58 -10.47 9.14
N ASP A 346 -5.85 -10.20 10.22
CA ASP A 346 -6.40 -9.98 11.56
C ASP A 346 -7.32 -8.76 11.66
N GLN A 347 -7.12 -7.69 10.88
CA GLN A 347 -8.07 -6.56 10.86
C GLN A 347 -9.42 -6.98 10.28
N ILE A 348 -9.39 -7.78 9.21
CA ILE A 348 -10.59 -8.37 8.61
C ILE A 348 -11.23 -9.38 9.58
N ALA A 349 -10.43 -10.19 10.30
CA ALA A 349 -10.93 -11.13 11.31
C ALA A 349 -11.58 -10.44 12.52
N ILE A 350 -11.00 -9.33 13.00
CA ILE A 350 -11.59 -8.47 14.04
C ILE A 350 -12.96 -7.93 13.59
N GLY A 351 -13.07 -7.45 12.35
CA GLY A 351 -14.34 -6.98 11.79
C GLY A 351 -15.37 -8.10 11.66
N ALA A 352 -14.98 -9.27 11.14
CA ALA A 352 -15.83 -10.46 11.08
C ALA A 352 -16.29 -10.92 12.48
N SER A 353 -15.44 -10.79 13.50
CA SER A 353 -15.77 -11.10 14.89
C SER A 353 -16.86 -10.18 15.45
N GLN A 354 -16.77 -8.88 15.15
CA GLN A 354 -17.82 -7.91 15.48
C GLN A 354 -19.11 -8.15 14.69
N ALA A 355 -19.03 -8.67 13.45
CA ALA A 355 -20.20 -9.04 12.68
C ALA A 355 -20.96 -10.24 13.27
N GLY A 356 -20.25 -11.28 13.72
CA GLY A 356 -20.84 -12.42 14.41
C GLY A 356 -21.69 -12.00 15.61
N GLN A 357 -21.21 -11.06 16.42
CA GLN A 357 -21.95 -10.47 17.54
C GLN A 357 -23.23 -9.73 17.12
N ILE A 358 -23.27 -9.15 15.91
CA ILE A 358 -24.44 -8.43 15.36
C ILE A 358 -25.50 -9.42 14.85
N VAL A 359 -25.09 -10.49 14.17
CA VAL A 359 -26.01 -11.48 13.56
C VAL A 359 -26.30 -12.72 14.43
N GLY A 360 -25.86 -12.71 15.69
CA GLY A 360 -26.12 -13.78 16.65
C GLY A 360 -25.34 -15.09 16.38
N ARG A 361 -24.12 -14.97 15.84
CA ARG A 361 -23.21 -16.08 15.54
C ARG A 361 -21.98 -15.96 16.44
N HIS A 362 -21.91 -16.79 17.46
CA HIS A 362 -20.83 -16.80 18.44
C HIS A 362 -19.56 -17.40 17.85
N ILE A 363 -18.40 -16.95 18.34
CA ILE A 363 -17.09 -17.41 17.91
C ILE A 363 -16.38 -17.98 19.15
N PRO A 364 -15.86 -19.20 19.11
CA PRO A 364 -15.79 -20.09 17.95
C PRO A 364 -17.09 -20.87 17.63
N ASP A 365 -18.05 -20.90 18.55
CA ASP A 365 -19.10 -21.94 18.61
C ASP A 365 -19.99 -22.06 17.35
N ASP A 366 -20.53 -20.97 16.82
CA ASP A 366 -21.32 -20.96 15.59
C ASP A 366 -20.47 -20.75 14.32
N LEU A 367 -19.27 -20.19 14.49
CA LEU A 367 -18.42 -19.67 13.43
C LEU A 367 -16.95 -19.60 13.86
N SER A 368 -16.11 -20.44 13.25
CA SER A 368 -14.66 -20.35 13.39
C SER A 368 -14.09 -19.21 12.54
N LEU A 369 -13.13 -18.45 13.07
CA LEU A 369 -12.36 -17.42 12.35
C LEU A 369 -10.87 -17.76 12.34
N VAL A 370 -10.23 -17.66 11.17
CA VAL A 370 -8.76 -17.63 11.04
C VAL A 370 -8.35 -16.30 10.40
N GLY A 371 -7.43 -15.60 11.07
CA GLY A 371 -6.80 -14.38 10.57
C GLY A 371 -5.47 -14.62 9.86
N PHE A 372 -4.74 -13.53 9.64
CA PHE A 372 -3.39 -13.52 9.07
C PHE A 372 -2.65 -12.31 9.66
N ASP A 373 -1.33 -12.41 9.70
CA ASP A 373 -0.32 -11.44 10.13
C ASP A 373 0.18 -11.63 11.58
N ASP A 374 -0.69 -12.07 12.50
CA ASP A 374 -0.45 -12.15 13.96
C ASP A 374 -0.06 -10.80 14.60
N VAL A 375 -0.86 -9.78 14.31
CA VAL A 375 -0.69 -8.45 14.89
C VAL A 375 -0.88 -8.51 16.42
N PRO A 376 -0.27 -7.60 17.23
CA PRO A 376 -0.31 -7.69 18.69
C PRO A 376 -1.73 -7.80 19.30
N ARG A 377 -2.75 -7.24 18.63
CA ARG A 377 -4.16 -7.31 19.03
C ARG A 377 -4.78 -8.71 18.84
N ALA A 378 -4.26 -9.56 17.97
CA ALA A 378 -4.77 -10.93 17.75
C ALA A 378 -4.63 -11.81 19.02
N LEU A 379 -3.55 -11.63 19.76
CA LEU A 379 -3.30 -12.31 21.04
C LEU A 379 -4.27 -11.88 22.15
N THR A 380 -4.75 -10.64 22.13
CA THR A 380 -5.59 -10.02 23.17
C THR A 380 -7.01 -9.69 22.68
N TRP A 381 -7.43 -10.28 21.57
CA TRP A 381 -8.82 -10.24 21.13
C TRP A 381 -9.65 -11.23 21.97
N ASP A 382 -10.98 -11.15 21.90
CA ASP A 382 -11.88 -12.04 22.63
C ASP A 382 -12.91 -12.68 21.66
N PRO A 383 -12.81 -14.00 21.38
CA PRO A 383 -11.71 -14.89 21.78
C PRO A 383 -10.39 -14.57 21.04
N PRO A 384 -9.22 -14.89 21.62
CA PRO A 384 -7.92 -14.69 20.95
C PRO A 384 -7.84 -15.41 19.60
N LEU A 385 -7.35 -14.71 18.57
CA LEU A 385 -7.46 -15.15 17.18
C LEU A 385 -6.44 -16.22 16.80
N THR A 386 -6.92 -17.33 16.21
CA THR A 386 -6.11 -18.23 15.38
C THR A 386 -5.71 -17.48 14.11
N THR A 387 -4.44 -17.51 13.73
CA THR A 387 -3.92 -16.65 12.66
C THR A 387 -2.59 -17.18 12.08
N ILE A 388 -2.26 -16.82 10.84
CA ILE A 388 -0.93 -17.09 10.26
C ILE A 388 0.02 -15.95 10.66
N ARG A 389 0.99 -16.22 11.53
CA ARG A 389 2.05 -15.27 11.86
C ARG A 389 2.99 -15.09 10.68
N GLN A 390 3.28 -13.83 10.37
CA GLN A 390 4.44 -13.44 9.56
C GLN A 390 5.36 -12.47 10.34
N PRO A 391 6.69 -12.52 10.14
CA PRO A 391 7.64 -11.77 10.95
C PRO A 391 7.80 -10.33 10.44
N LEU A 392 6.75 -9.52 10.61
CA LEU A 392 6.63 -8.16 10.06
C LEU A 392 7.80 -7.23 10.41
N VAL A 393 8.26 -7.26 11.66
CA VAL A 393 9.39 -6.45 12.12
C VAL A 393 10.68 -6.88 11.42
N ASP A 394 10.90 -8.18 11.20
CA ASP A 394 12.07 -8.64 10.44
C ASP A 394 11.93 -8.36 8.94
N LYS A 395 10.71 -8.35 8.40
CA LYS A 395 10.42 -7.90 7.03
C LYS A 395 10.88 -6.45 6.83
N GLY A 396 10.58 -5.57 7.78
CA GLY A 396 11.06 -4.18 7.82
C GLY A 396 12.59 -4.08 7.92
N ARG A 397 13.19 -4.83 8.86
CA ARG A 397 14.65 -4.84 9.06
C ARG A 397 15.40 -5.30 7.81
N VAL A 398 14.95 -6.38 7.18
CA VAL A 398 15.55 -6.93 5.96
C VAL A 398 15.34 -6.01 4.77
N ALA A 399 14.16 -5.39 4.62
CA ALA A 399 13.91 -4.46 3.52
C ALA A 399 14.82 -3.22 3.57
N ALA A 400 15.00 -2.62 4.75
CA ALA A 400 15.91 -1.49 4.93
C ALA A 400 17.39 -1.90 4.73
N ASP A 401 17.82 -3.03 5.29
CA ASP A 401 19.18 -3.56 5.13
C ASP A 401 19.54 -3.87 3.66
N LEU A 402 18.63 -4.46 2.90
CA LEU A 402 18.82 -4.71 1.46
C LEU A 402 18.92 -3.41 0.66
N LEU A 403 18.00 -2.45 0.89
CA LEU A 403 18.00 -1.19 0.15
C LEU A 403 19.30 -0.40 0.37
N LEU A 404 19.76 -0.34 1.62
CA LEU A 404 21.00 0.34 1.98
C LEU A 404 22.22 -0.35 1.37
N LYS A 405 22.21 -1.68 1.22
CA LYS A 405 23.27 -2.42 0.52
C LYS A 405 23.26 -2.14 -0.98
N GLU A 406 22.11 -2.04 -1.62
CA GLU A 406 22.00 -1.64 -3.04
C GLU A 406 22.45 -0.20 -3.30
N ILE A 407 22.10 0.76 -2.42
CA ILE A 407 22.58 2.15 -2.48
C ILE A 407 24.11 2.24 -2.45
N HIS A 408 24.78 1.26 -1.81
CA HIS A 408 26.24 1.14 -1.79
C HIS A 408 26.80 0.19 -2.87
N GLY A 409 26.03 -0.13 -3.92
CA GLY A 409 26.46 -0.93 -5.08
C GLY A 409 26.30 -2.45 -4.94
N GLY A 410 25.53 -2.93 -3.94
CA GLY A 410 25.14 -4.32 -3.82
C GLY A 410 24.15 -4.75 -4.92
N PRO A 411 24.15 -6.04 -5.34
CA PRO A 411 23.17 -6.55 -6.30
C PRO A 411 21.81 -6.84 -5.63
N PRO A 412 20.70 -6.82 -6.40
CA PRO A 412 19.38 -7.26 -5.94
C PRO A 412 19.35 -8.67 -5.33
N ARG A 413 18.48 -8.86 -4.34
CA ARG A 413 18.35 -10.08 -3.54
C ARG A 413 16.88 -10.41 -3.26
N ARG A 414 16.60 -11.69 -3.08
CA ARG A 414 15.29 -12.20 -2.63
C ARG A 414 15.43 -12.76 -1.22
N ALA A 415 14.53 -12.34 -0.32
CA ALA A 415 14.36 -12.91 1.01
C ALA A 415 12.89 -13.37 1.16
N ILE A 416 12.69 -14.66 1.42
CA ILE A 416 11.40 -15.21 1.82
C ILE A 416 11.53 -15.60 3.29
N LEU A 417 10.69 -15.02 4.13
CA LEU A 417 10.71 -15.20 5.57
C LEU A 417 9.76 -16.34 5.98
N PRO A 418 10.05 -17.08 7.06
CA PRO A 418 9.20 -18.17 7.52
C PRO A 418 7.87 -17.65 8.07
N ILE A 419 6.86 -18.51 8.03
CA ILE A 419 5.52 -18.27 8.57
C ILE A 419 5.09 -19.48 9.41
N GLU A 420 4.16 -19.27 10.34
CA GLU A 420 3.60 -20.34 11.17
C GLU A 420 2.11 -20.11 11.46
N LEU A 421 1.36 -21.19 11.62
CA LEU A 421 -0.02 -21.12 12.12
C LEU A 421 -0.01 -21.04 13.65
N VAL A 422 -0.51 -19.92 14.18
CA VAL A 422 -0.67 -19.70 15.62
C VAL A 422 -2.12 -20.03 15.99
N VAL A 423 -2.36 -21.25 16.46
CA VAL A 423 -3.68 -21.68 16.93
C VAL A 423 -4.02 -21.04 18.27
N ARG A 424 -5.21 -20.45 18.36
CA ARG A 424 -5.78 -19.88 19.61
C ARG A 424 -7.24 -20.31 19.76
N ALA A 425 -8.12 -19.41 20.23
CA ALA A 425 -9.47 -19.75 20.70
C ALA A 425 -10.60 -19.34 19.72
N SER A 426 -10.30 -18.65 18.63
CA SER A 426 -11.31 -18.29 17.62
C SER A 426 -11.72 -19.42 16.67
N THR A 427 -11.27 -20.66 16.92
CA THR A 427 -11.59 -21.84 16.08
C THR A 427 -11.92 -23.06 16.93
N ALA A 428 -13.02 -23.75 16.59
CA ALA A 428 -13.45 -25.02 17.18
C ALA A 428 -14.09 -25.89 16.07
N PRO A 429 -14.33 -27.20 16.31
CA PRO A 429 -15.11 -28.02 15.38
C PRO A 429 -16.51 -27.42 15.15
N PRO A 430 -17.06 -27.47 13.93
CA PRO A 430 -18.40 -26.94 13.66
C PRO A 430 -19.47 -27.68 14.48
N LEU A 431 -20.47 -26.93 14.97
CA LEU A 431 -21.67 -27.53 15.50
C LEU A 431 -22.30 -28.49 14.48
N ALA A 432 -22.51 -29.73 14.90
CA ALA A 432 -23.23 -30.72 14.13
C ALA A 432 -24.68 -30.25 13.94
N ARG A 433 -24.97 -29.67 12.76
CA ARG A 433 -26.33 -29.35 12.36
C ARG A 433 -27.14 -30.65 12.27
N VAL A 434 -28.25 -30.67 12.99
CA VAL A 434 -29.30 -31.68 12.80
C VAL A 434 -30.19 -31.14 11.69
N ASP A 435 -30.02 -31.68 10.49
CA ASP A 435 -30.83 -31.38 9.30
C ASP A 435 -32.27 -31.94 9.40
#